data_AF-A0A1Y2AGK7-F1
#
_entry.id   AF-A0A1Y2AGK7-F1
#
_cell.length_a   1.000
_cell.length_b   1.000
_cell.length_c   1.000
_cell.angle_alpha   90.00
_cell.angle_beta   90.00
_cell.angle_gamma   90.00
#
_symmetry.space_group_name_H-M   'P 1'
#
loop_
_entity.id
_entity.type
_entity.pdbx_description
1 polymer ?
#
loop_
_entity_poly.entity_id
_entity_poly.type
_entity_poly.pdbx_seq_one_letter_code
_entity_poly.pdbx_strand_id
1 'polypeptide(L)'
;MVIDAIDELKYETRQVLLTILTEFGPKLPSFVKIFLTGRPEKDIYDCLTELSSYELSPTNENNLIDVQIVVKQRLKELWNIETFELPAAALVAMDLIVSKSEGLLIFVKVVFSSYNLLNMVLMKL
;
A
#
# COMPACT_ATOMS: atom_id res chain seq x y z
N MET A 1 8.15 14.86 -12.63
CA MET A 1 7.21 15.53 -11.71
C MET A 1 6.40 14.47 -10.99
N VAL A 2 6.11 14.66 -9.71
CA VAL A 2 5.23 13.78 -8.93
C VAL A 2 4.04 14.61 -8.47
N ILE A 3 2.82 14.13 -8.71
CA ILE A 3 1.59 14.70 -8.18
C ILE A 3 0.99 13.65 -7.27
N ASP A 4 0.90 13.98 -5.98
CA ASP A 4 0.42 13.06 -4.95
C ASP A 4 -1.07 13.27 -4.68
N ALA A 5 -1.78 12.18 -4.40
CA ALA A 5 -3.18 12.17 -3.95
C ALA A 5 -4.15 12.99 -4.82
N ILE A 6 -4.18 12.74 -6.13
CA ILE A 6 -5.05 13.48 -7.07
C ILE A 6 -6.56 13.32 -6.77
N ASP A 7 -6.95 12.29 -6.04
CA ASP A 7 -8.31 12.08 -5.55
C ASP A 7 -8.74 13.10 -4.49
N GLU A 8 -7.80 13.77 -3.82
CA GLU A 8 -8.08 14.83 -2.85
C GLU A 8 -8.38 16.19 -3.49
N LEU A 9 -8.18 16.32 -4.81
CA LEU A 9 -8.54 17.53 -5.54
C LEU A 9 -10.05 17.71 -5.61
N LYS A 10 -10.50 18.96 -5.55
CA LYS A 10 -11.88 19.32 -5.93
C LYS A 10 -12.17 18.83 -7.34
N TYR A 11 -13.39 18.37 -7.56
CA TYR A 11 -13.80 17.77 -8.82
C TYR A 11 -13.45 18.63 -10.04
N GLU A 12 -13.72 19.94 -9.99
CA GLU A 12 -13.46 20.84 -11.12
C GLU A 12 -11.96 20.97 -11.43
N THR A 13 -11.13 21.07 -10.38
CA THR A 13 -9.67 21.11 -10.53
C THR A 13 -9.10 19.79 -11.00
N ARG A 14 -9.65 18.67 -10.49
CA ARG A 14 -9.28 17.31 -10.89
C ARG A 14 -9.56 17.08 -12.38
N GLN A 15 -10.74 17.46 -12.86
CA GLN A 15 -11.10 17.32 -14.27
C GLN A 15 -10.17 18.12 -15.19
N VAL A 16 -9.88 19.37 -14.83
CA VAL A 16 -8.90 20.20 -15.59
C VAL A 16 -7.53 19.52 -15.64
N LEU A 17 -7.04 18.99 -14.52
CA LEU A 17 -5.77 18.28 -14.47
C LEU A 17 -5.79 17.01 -15.34
N LEU A 18 -6.84 16.20 -15.24
CA LEU A 18 -6.98 14.98 -16.04
C LEU A 18 -7.00 15.29 -17.55
N THR A 19 -7.73 16.33 -17.98
CA THR A 19 -7.71 16.79 -19.37
C THR A 19 -6.31 17.23 -19.80
N ILE A 20 -5.58 17.98 -18.95
CA ILE A 20 -4.21 18.39 -19.27
C ILE A 20 -3.31 17.16 -19.46
N LEU A 21 -3.42 16.18 -18.57
CA LEU A 21 -2.59 14.98 -18.60
C LEU A 21 -2.88 14.11 -19.82
N THR A 22 -4.14 13.95 -20.22
CA THR A 22 -4.51 13.13 -21.38
C THR A 22 -4.20 13.85 -22.71
N GLU A 23 -4.46 15.16 -22.82
CA GLU A 23 -4.30 15.89 -24.07
C GLU A 23 -2.87 16.38 -24.34
N PHE A 24 -2.13 16.74 -23.28
CA PHE A 24 -0.80 17.33 -23.40
C PHE A 24 0.30 16.39 -22.90
N GLY A 25 0.00 15.45 -22.00
CA GLY A 25 0.97 14.45 -21.52
C GLY A 25 1.71 13.74 -22.65
N PRO A 26 1.02 13.19 -23.68
CA PRO A 26 1.67 12.52 -24.81
C PRO A 26 2.54 13.44 -25.68
N LYS A 27 2.34 14.77 -25.61
CA LYS A 27 3.08 15.78 -26.38
C LYS A 27 4.31 16.30 -25.63
N LEU A 28 4.51 15.89 -24.37
CA LEU A 28 5.66 16.31 -23.60
C LEU A 28 6.96 15.72 -24.19
N PRO A 29 8.09 16.43 -24.08
CA PRO A 29 9.38 15.87 -24.45
C PRO A 29 9.68 14.57 -23.69
N SER A 30 10.36 13.62 -24.34
CA SER A 30 10.61 12.27 -23.80
C SER A 30 11.37 12.22 -22.46
N PHE A 31 12.09 13.29 -22.12
CA PHE A 31 12.78 13.42 -20.83
C PHE A 31 11.85 13.85 -19.68
N VAL A 32 10.63 14.32 -19.98
CA VAL A 32 9.65 14.72 -18.98
C VAL A 32 8.80 13.52 -18.62
N LYS A 33 8.89 13.06 -17.37
CA LYS A 33 8.04 12.00 -16.82
C LYS A 33 7.15 12.57 -15.72
N ILE A 34 5.88 12.19 -15.73
CA ILE A 34 4.90 12.53 -14.71
C ILE A 34 4.49 11.24 -14.00
N PHE A 35 4.54 11.26 -12.68
CA PHE A 35 4.03 10.21 -11.82
C PHE A 35 2.85 10.75 -11.02
N LEU A 36 1.77 10.00 -11.01
CA LEU A 36 0.53 10.35 -10.35
C LEU A 36 0.23 9.27 -9.31
N THR A 37 -0.25 9.67 -8.15
CA THR A 37 -0.81 8.75 -7.16
C THR A 37 -2.21 9.22 -6.79
N GLY A 38 -3.05 8.28 -6.44
CA GLY A 38 -4.39 8.55 -5.93
C GLY A 38 -5.18 7.27 -5.81
N ARG A 39 -6.35 7.38 -5.20
CA ARG A 39 -7.33 6.29 -5.19
C ARG A 39 -7.94 6.13 -6.59
N PRO A 40 -8.36 4.90 -6.97
CA PRO A 40 -8.99 4.63 -8.26
C PRO A 40 -10.46 5.09 -8.26
N GLU A 41 -10.69 6.38 -7.98
CA GLU A 41 -12.01 6.98 -8.20
C GLU A 41 -12.36 6.85 -9.67
N LYS A 42 -13.65 6.62 -9.99
CA LYS A 42 -14.07 6.23 -11.33
C LYS A 42 -13.56 7.15 -12.43
N ASP A 43 -13.67 8.47 -12.24
CA ASP A 43 -13.21 9.45 -13.22
C ASP A 43 -11.69 9.49 -13.38
N ILE A 44 -10.94 9.22 -12.31
CA ILE A 44 -9.48 9.07 -12.37
C ILE A 44 -9.12 7.79 -13.13
N TYR A 45 -9.71 6.66 -12.74
CA TYR A 45 -9.40 5.36 -13.32
C TYR A 45 -9.71 5.33 -14.82
N ASP A 46 -10.90 5.77 -15.21
CA ASP A 46 -11.32 5.80 -16.61
C ASP A 46 -10.35 6.65 -17.46
N CYS A 47 -9.90 7.81 -16.98
CA CYS A 47 -8.94 8.65 -17.71
C CYS A 47 -7.51 8.10 -17.73
N LEU A 48 -7.03 7.49 -16.65
CA LEU A 48 -5.62 7.10 -16.51
C LEU A 48 -5.31 5.69 -17.03
N THR A 49 -6.32 4.83 -17.20
CA THR A 49 -6.13 3.50 -17.83
C THR A 49 -5.50 3.58 -19.21
N GLU A 50 -5.77 4.65 -19.96
CA GLU A 50 -5.17 4.92 -21.27
C GLU A 50 -3.69 5.35 -21.21
N LEU A 51 -3.21 5.78 -20.03
CA LEU A 51 -1.89 6.41 -19.82
C LEU A 51 -0.88 5.53 -19.05
N SER A 52 -1.05 4.21 -19.08
CA SER A 52 -0.22 3.22 -18.35
C SER A 52 -0.34 3.28 -16.81
N SER A 53 -1.57 3.12 -16.31
CA SER A 53 -1.83 3.00 -14.87
C SER A 53 -1.36 1.66 -14.30
N TYR A 54 -0.86 1.68 -13.06
CA TYR A 54 -0.57 0.47 -12.27
C TYR A 54 -1.35 0.51 -10.96
N GLU A 55 -2.24 -0.46 -10.75
CA GLU A 55 -3.07 -0.53 -9.56
C GLU A 55 -2.35 -1.28 -8.43
N LEU A 56 -2.26 -0.65 -7.26
CA LEU A 56 -1.80 -1.27 -6.02
C LEU A 56 -3.00 -1.82 -5.25
N SER A 57 -3.37 -3.07 -5.54
CA SER A 57 -4.50 -3.71 -4.87
C SER A 57 -4.08 -4.41 -3.56
N PRO A 58 -4.77 -4.15 -2.43
CA PRO A 58 -4.50 -4.83 -1.17
C PRO A 58 -4.83 -6.33 -1.20
N THR A 59 -5.72 -6.75 -2.10
CA THR A 59 -6.13 -8.16 -2.26
C THR A 59 -5.25 -8.93 -3.25
N ASN A 60 -4.25 -8.29 -3.85
CA ASN A 60 -3.31 -8.97 -4.74
C ASN A 60 -2.51 -10.04 -3.97
N GLU A 61 -2.37 -11.24 -4.55
CA GLU A 61 -1.66 -12.36 -3.92
C GLU A 61 -0.20 -12.02 -3.59
N ASN A 62 0.51 -11.33 -4.50
CA ASN A 62 1.89 -10.91 -4.24
C ASN A 62 1.96 -9.90 -3.09
N ASN A 63 0.98 -8.99 -2.99
CA ASN A 63 0.90 -8.06 -1.86
C ASN A 63 0.67 -8.80 -0.53
N LEU A 64 -0.18 -9.84 -0.52
CA LEU A 64 -0.38 -10.67 0.67
C LEU A 64 0.89 -11.42 1.07
N ILE A 65 1.66 -11.92 0.09
CA ILE A 65 2.97 -12.55 0.33
C ILE A 65 3.95 -11.54 0.93
N ASP A 66 4.03 -10.34 0.38
CA ASP A 66 4.90 -9.27 0.88
C ASP A 66 4.54 -8.88 2.31
N VAL A 67 3.25 -8.77 2.62
CA VAL A 67 2.74 -8.54 3.99
C VAL A 67 3.21 -9.65 4.93
N GLN A 68 3.07 -10.93 4.55
CA GLN A 68 3.53 -12.06 5.37
C GLN A 68 5.05 -12.01 5.61
N ILE A 69 5.85 -11.72 4.58
CA ILE A 69 7.31 -11.59 4.68
C ILE A 69 7.67 -10.50 5.68
N VAL A 70 7.06 -9.32 5.56
CA VAL A 70 7.32 -8.18 6.45
C VAL A 70 6.91 -8.53 7.89
N VAL A 71 5.72 -9.08 8.11
CA VAL A 71 5.26 -9.46 9.46
C VAL A 71 6.21 -10.49 10.08
N LYS A 72 6.58 -11.53 9.33
CA LYS A 72 7.55 -12.55 9.79
C LYS A 72 8.86 -11.91 10.22
N GLN A 73 9.43 -11.02 9.40
CA GLN A 73 10.67 -10.34 9.71
C GLN A 73 10.55 -9.50 10.98
N ARG A 74 9.46 -8.73 11.12
CA ARG A 74 9.20 -7.91 12.31
C ARG A 74 9.01 -8.71 13.59
N LEU A 75 8.34 -9.87 13.52
CA LEU A 75 8.21 -10.77 14.67
C LEU A 75 9.54 -11.37 15.09
N LYS A 76 10.41 -11.74 14.12
CA LYS A 76 11.76 -12.21 14.43
C LYS A 76 12.59 -11.15 15.13
N GLU A 77 12.55 -9.92 14.64
CA GLU A 77 13.23 -8.78 15.27
C GLU A 77 12.70 -8.52 16.69
N LEU A 78 11.38 -8.49 16.86
CA LEU A 78 10.73 -8.19 18.14
C LEU A 78 11.04 -9.24 19.24
N TRP A 79 11.07 -10.52 18.87
CA TRP A 79 11.29 -11.62 19.82
C TRP A 79 12.69 -12.20 19.79
N ASN A 80 13.61 -11.56 19.07
CA ASN A 80 14.99 -11.99 18.92
C ASN A 80 15.11 -13.47 18.46
N ILE A 81 14.31 -13.84 17.46
CA ILE A 81 14.30 -15.20 16.90
C ILE A 81 15.38 -15.32 15.82
N GLU A 82 16.45 -16.05 16.13
CA GLU A 82 17.57 -16.27 15.21
C GLU A 82 17.33 -17.46 14.25
N THR A 83 16.36 -18.32 14.56
CA THR A 83 16.06 -19.53 13.78
C THR A 83 15.34 -19.20 12.47
N PHE A 84 15.47 -20.09 11.48
CA PHE A 84 14.72 -19.97 10.23
C PHE A 84 13.20 -20.14 10.46
N GLU A 85 12.83 -21.13 11.26
CA GLU A 85 11.45 -21.44 11.64
C GLU A 85 10.95 -20.52 12.78
N LEU A 86 9.66 -20.20 12.72
CA LEU A 86 8.98 -19.42 13.75
C LEU A 86 8.45 -20.35 14.85
N PRO A 87 8.60 -20.00 16.14
CA PRO A 87 7.91 -20.69 17.23
C PRO A 87 6.39 -20.68 17.05
N ALA A 88 5.67 -21.63 17.67
CA ALA A 88 4.21 -21.74 17.55
C ALA A 88 3.48 -20.42 17.86
N ALA A 89 3.83 -19.74 18.96
CA ALA A 89 3.24 -18.45 19.32
C ALA A 89 3.46 -17.37 18.23
N ALA A 90 4.58 -17.43 17.53
CA ALA A 90 4.90 -16.50 16.46
C ALA A 90 4.13 -16.76 15.17
N LEU A 91 3.83 -18.02 14.89
CA LEU A 91 2.93 -18.38 13.78
C LEU A 91 1.52 -17.84 14.04
N VAL A 92 0.97 -18.03 15.24
CA VAL A 92 -0.38 -17.53 15.56
C VAL A 92 -0.44 -15.99 15.50
N ALA A 93 0.59 -15.31 16.00
CA ALA A 93 0.69 -13.86 15.90
C ALA A 93 0.80 -13.38 14.44
N MET A 94 1.57 -14.09 13.61
CA MET A 94 1.72 -13.78 12.19
C MET A 94 0.36 -13.87 11.49
N ASP A 95 -0.35 -14.99 11.65
CA ASP A 95 -1.66 -15.21 11.03
C ASP A 95 -2.68 -14.14 11.45
N LEU A 96 -2.68 -13.78 12.74
CA LEU A 96 -3.56 -12.75 13.27
C LEU A 96 -3.27 -11.37 12.69
N ILE A 97 -2.00 -10.96 12.63
CA ILE A 97 -1.60 -9.65 12.10
C ILE A 97 -1.86 -9.58 10.60
N VAL A 98 -1.51 -10.63 9.84
CA VAL A 98 -1.75 -10.71 8.39
C VAL A 98 -3.26 -10.62 8.11
N SER A 99 -4.08 -11.40 8.82
CA SER A 99 -5.54 -11.33 8.69
C SER A 99 -6.10 -9.95 9.02
N LYS A 100 -5.62 -9.32 10.10
CA LYS A 100 -6.06 -7.97 10.52
C LYS A 100 -5.57 -6.86 9.61
N SER A 101 -4.50 -7.08 8.86
CA SER A 101 -3.96 -6.06 7.96
C SER A 101 -4.84 -5.80 6.76
N GLU A 102 -5.69 -6.76 6.36
CA GLU A 102 -6.46 -6.68 5.12
C GLU A 102 -5.59 -6.35 3.90
N GLY A 103 -4.33 -6.79 3.90
CA GLY A 103 -3.35 -6.50 2.85
C GLY A 103 -2.67 -5.13 2.96
N LEU A 104 -2.98 -4.32 3.96
CA LEU A 104 -2.42 -2.98 4.13
C LEU A 104 -1.06 -3.03 4.84
N LEU A 105 0.03 -2.84 4.10
CA LEU A 105 1.38 -2.73 4.69
C LEU A 105 1.49 -1.58 5.70
N ILE A 106 0.73 -0.49 5.51
CA ILE A 106 0.72 0.63 6.46
C ILE A 106 0.14 0.24 7.81
N PHE A 107 -0.85 -0.66 7.85
CA PHE A 107 -1.36 -1.21 9.10
C PHE A 107 -0.25 -1.95 9.85
N VAL A 108 0.48 -2.83 9.16
CA VAL A 108 1.60 -3.58 9.74
C VAL A 108 2.64 -2.62 10.33
N LYS A 109 3.03 -1.59 9.57
CA LYS A 109 3.97 -0.56 10.03
C LYS A 109 3.49 0.11 11.32
N VAL A 110 2.23 0.51 11.38
CA VAL A 110 1.64 1.19 12.55
C VAL A 110 1.57 0.26 13.77
N VAL A 111 1.15 -0.99 13.59
CA VAL A 111 1.09 -1.99 14.68
C VAL A 111 2.47 -2.23 15.28
N PHE A 112 3.50 -2.46 14.47
CA PHE A 112 4.85 -2.70 14.98
C PHE A 112 5.55 -1.43 15.51
N SER A 113 5.07 -0.24 15.16
CA SER A 113 5.59 1.03 15.69
C SER A 113 4.95 1.44 17.02
N SER A 114 3.89 0.75 17.45
CA SER A 114 3.13 1.09 18.65
C SER A 114 3.00 -0.11 19.57
N TYR A 115 3.73 -0.07 20.69
CA TYR A 115 3.67 -1.12 21.72
C TYR A 115 2.24 -1.39 22.21
N ASN A 116 1.43 -0.33 22.36
CA ASN A 116 0.03 -0.46 22.78
C ASN A 116 -0.83 -1.18 21.73
N LEU A 117 -0.67 -0.87 20.45
CA LEU A 117 -1.41 -1.53 19.37
C LEU A 117 -0.96 -2.98 19.19
N LEU A 118 0.35 -3.21 19.27
CA LEU A 118 0.93 -4.54 19.22
C LEU A 118 0.40 -5.42 20.36
N ASN A 119 0.41 -4.93 21.60
CA ASN A 119 -0.19 -5.63 22.73
C ASN A 119 -1.69 -5.85 22.57
N MET A 120 -2.45 -4.85 22.08
CA MET A 120 -3.88 -4.99 21.85
C MET A 120 -4.20 -6.06 20.80
N VAL A 121 -3.38 -6.19 19.76
CA VAL A 121 -3.52 -7.24 18.74
C VAL A 121 -3.14 -8.59 19.32
N LEU A 122 -2.04 -8.70 20.08
CA LEU A 122 -1.52 -9.96 20.60
C LEU A 122 -2.25 -10.49 21.84
N MET A 123 -2.93 -9.66 22.64
CA MET A 123 -3.73 -10.09 23.81
C MET A 123 -4.98 -10.92 23.47
N LYS A 124 -5.26 -11.15 22.18
CA LYS A 124 -6.31 -12.06 21.70
C LYS A 124 -5.81 -13.50 21.47
N LEU A 125 -4.55 -13.78 21.79
CA LEU A 125 -3.94 -15.12 21.85
C LEU A 125 -4.17 -15.74 23.23
#